data_AF-A0A7D9H9U1-F1
#
_entry.id   AF-A0A7D9H9U1-F1
#
_cell.length_a   1.000
_cell.length_b   1.000
_cell.length_c   1.000
_cell.angle_alpha   90.00
_cell.angle_beta   90.00
_cell.angle_gamma   90.00
#
_symmetry.space_group_name_H-M   'P 1'
#
loop_
_entity.id
_entity.type
_entity.pdbx_description
1 polymer ?
#
loop_
_entity_poly.entity_id
_entity_poly.type
_entity_poly.pdbx_seq_one_letter_code
_entity_poly.pdbx_strand_id
1 'polypeptide(L)'
;MSFKKSATKDRFPLGELAQERKKLREDCVAKNATIVQLRNDLKQVDKDIERTTKRLKRHKEKLTSLLENDDETGTRLPSMIFRPNTPSEANVENSDTFQASLSETSSRRRQKETLNACKEIHGDQKGKKSSALAGMWVTLVNKSSTDTLKDFLSNSEKVNKKIMPSIVKSETELYQSGNDNICRSLKILYEGGLLTKQKYKSVCRNILATVPNSSNVFNPKLLYYDNIIAFIKSANNVDNIRDFSAEFCQEYDKLEEQVPGSYRELGNFLVVLAELYIVVDQTLLTPFLHHFGSTPYHFRIALGADGAPFGKDDEATAWLISFLNVGKHVQSQNDNFLLCGANCSETHISMQRYARKLVSDITYIEKQTYKIKGFDIKFTVDLPSDMKWLSFMGGELNNAAYYFSPFGDVNNDNKMASNGSLGEDASCTWHPWVYNDRIKVAERVTLKKGKLESKKVSEATKRNQVLNYIREQGSRHESEPIIGKLIDHGMAEPLQNANNAWGYMH
;
A
#
# COMPACT_ATOMS: atom_id res chain seq x y z
N MET A 1 53.28 -37.11 -74.71
CA MET A 1 52.55 -35.82 -74.73
C MET A 1 52.27 -35.39 -73.30
N SER A 2 52.87 -34.30 -72.84
CA SER A 2 52.18 -33.29 -72.01
C SER A 2 53.13 -32.12 -71.78
N PHE A 3 52.63 -30.91 -71.95
CA PHE A 3 53.37 -29.67 -72.13
C PHE A 3 53.79 -29.00 -70.81
N LYS A 4 54.89 -28.23 -70.94
CA LYS A 4 55.48 -27.27 -70.00
C LYS A 4 54.48 -26.43 -69.20
N LYS A 5 54.81 -26.13 -67.94
CA LYS A 5 54.52 -24.83 -67.30
C LYS A 5 55.76 -24.27 -66.60
N SER A 6 55.94 -22.97 -66.76
CA SER A 6 57.13 -22.16 -66.46
C SER A 6 57.28 -21.85 -64.98
N ALA A 7 58.51 -21.94 -64.47
CA ALA A 7 58.87 -21.46 -63.14
C ALA A 7 58.89 -19.92 -63.13
N THR A 8 57.90 -19.32 -62.48
CA THR A 8 57.82 -17.88 -62.21
C THR A 8 58.84 -17.49 -61.14
N LYS A 9 59.74 -16.56 -61.46
CA LYS A 9 60.69 -15.94 -60.52
C LYS A 9 59.92 -15.17 -59.44
N ASP A 10 60.23 -15.43 -58.17
CA ASP A 10 59.70 -14.69 -57.03
C ASP A 10 59.99 -13.19 -57.18
N ARG A 11 58.92 -12.38 -57.15
CA ARG A 11 59.02 -10.92 -57.26
C ARG A 11 59.43 -10.34 -55.91
N PHE A 12 60.45 -9.49 -55.94
CA PHE A 12 60.95 -8.73 -54.77
C PHE A 12 59.79 -7.99 -54.07
N PRO A 13 59.62 -8.10 -52.74
CA PRO A 13 58.42 -7.62 -52.04
C PRO A 13 58.49 -6.11 -51.78
N LEU A 14 58.54 -5.32 -52.85
CA LEU A 14 58.61 -3.85 -52.81
C LEU A 14 57.41 -3.22 -52.06
N GLY A 15 56.24 -3.84 -52.14
CA GLY A 15 55.03 -3.36 -51.46
C GLY A 15 55.11 -3.45 -49.95
N GLU A 16 55.59 -4.59 -49.42
CA GLU A 16 55.74 -4.82 -47.97
C GLU A 16 56.83 -3.93 -47.39
N LEU A 17 57.99 -3.83 -48.07
CA LEU A 17 59.07 -2.92 -47.67
C LEU A 17 58.65 -1.45 -47.69
N ALA A 18 57.80 -1.03 -48.64
CA ALA A 18 57.29 0.34 -48.69
C ALA A 18 56.33 0.62 -47.52
N GLN A 19 55.47 -0.34 -47.14
CA GLN A 19 54.59 -0.21 -45.97
C GLN A 19 55.38 -0.17 -44.66
N GLU A 20 56.38 -1.04 -44.50
CA GLU A 20 57.22 -1.07 -43.30
C GLU A 20 58.03 0.23 -43.15
N ARG A 21 58.56 0.77 -44.26
CA ARG A 21 59.27 2.05 -44.28
C ARG A 21 58.35 3.24 -43.98
N LYS A 22 57.09 3.18 -44.39
CA LYS A 22 56.07 4.20 -44.02
C LYS A 22 55.80 4.15 -42.52
N LYS A 23 55.58 2.96 -41.97
CA LYS A 23 55.34 2.74 -40.53
C LYS A 23 56.52 3.23 -39.67
N LEU A 24 57.75 2.92 -40.09
CA LEU A 24 58.99 3.41 -39.46
C LEU A 24 59.11 4.94 -39.50
N ARG A 25 58.68 5.59 -40.60
CA ARG A 25 58.67 7.06 -40.68
C ARG A 25 57.65 7.67 -39.73
N GLU A 26 56.44 7.12 -39.68
CA GLU A 26 55.38 7.59 -38.79
C GLU A 26 55.80 7.45 -37.31
N ASP A 27 56.37 6.31 -36.94
CA ASP A 27 56.92 6.07 -35.59
C ASP A 27 58.07 7.03 -35.25
N CYS A 28 58.95 7.32 -36.21
CA CYS A 28 60.06 8.25 -36.02
C CYS A 28 59.57 9.69 -35.80
N VAL A 29 58.55 10.12 -36.55
CA VAL A 29 57.92 11.44 -36.38
C VAL A 29 57.22 11.54 -35.02
N ALA A 30 56.48 10.50 -34.62
CA ALA A 30 55.83 10.45 -33.32
C ALA A 30 56.83 10.54 -32.16
N LYS A 31 57.91 9.75 -32.20
CA LYS A 31 58.98 9.78 -31.18
C LYS A 31 59.69 11.13 -31.14
N ASN A 32 59.93 11.76 -32.29
CA ASN A 32 60.52 13.10 -32.34
C ASN A 32 59.61 14.16 -31.72
N ALA A 33 58.29 14.08 -31.94
CA ALA A 33 57.34 14.97 -31.27
C ALA A 33 57.40 14.81 -29.73
N THR A 34 57.47 13.56 -29.24
CA THR A 34 57.63 13.27 -27.81
C THR A 34 58.94 13.83 -27.24
N ILE A 35 60.06 13.69 -27.97
CA ILE A 35 61.36 14.22 -27.55
C ILE A 35 61.33 15.76 -27.47
N VAL A 36 60.68 16.43 -28.42
CA VAL A 36 60.53 17.89 -28.40
C VAL A 36 59.70 18.33 -27.20
N GLN A 37 58.63 17.60 -26.87
CA GLN A 37 57.80 17.90 -25.71
C GLN A 37 58.56 17.70 -24.40
N LEU A 38 59.26 16.58 -24.24
CA LEU A 38 60.12 16.33 -23.07
C LEU A 38 61.22 17.38 -22.90
N ARG A 39 61.80 17.89 -24.01
CA ARG A 39 62.77 18.99 -23.95
C ARG A 39 62.16 20.30 -23.47
N ASN A 40 60.91 20.58 -23.85
CA ASN A 40 60.21 21.77 -23.37
C ASN A 40 59.86 21.65 -21.88
N ASP A 41 59.43 20.47 -21.43
CA ASP A 41 59.16 20.19 -20.03
C ASP A 41 60.43 20.32 -19.17
N LEU A 42 61.57 19.79 -19.64
CA LEU A 42 62.88 19.97 -19.00
C LEU A 42 63.25 21.45 -18.84
N LYS A 43 63.08 22.25 -19.90
CA LYS A 43 63.33 23.71 -19.84
C LYS A 43 62.40 24.41 -18.84
N GLN A 44 61.18 23.93 -18.69
CA GLN A 44 60.23 24.50 -17.73
C GLN A 44 60.63 24.15 -16.29
N VAL A 45 61.03 22.89 -16.05
CA VAL A 45 61.56 22.45 -14.76
C VAL A 45 62.83 23.22 -14.38
N ASP A 46 63.76 23.45 -15.30
CA ASP A 46 64.97 24.25 -15.03
C ASP A 46 64.62 25.68 -14.61
N LYS A 47 63.64 26.32 -15.28
CA LYS A 47 63.15 27.65 -14.89
C LYS A 47 62.54 27.65 -13.50
N ASP A 48 61.81 26.60 -13.14
CA ASP A 48 61.19 26.49 -11.83
C ASP A 48 62.23 26.20 -10.73
N ILE A 49 63.25 25.40 -11.02
CA ILE A 49 64.44 25.22 -10.15
C ILE A 49 65.08 26.58 -9.89
N GLU A 50 65.36 27.37 -10.94
CA GLU A 50 65.99 28.68 -10.79
C GLU A 50 65.15 29.64 -9.94
N ARG A 51 63.81 29.64 -10.11
CA ARG A 51 62.88 30.42 -9.28
C ARG A 51 62.91 29.96 -7.82
N THR A 52 62.91 28.65 -7.56
CA THR A 52 63.00 28.13 -6.19
C THR A 52 64.33 28.43 -5.54
N THR A 53 65.45 28.34 -6.28
CA THR A 53 66.78 28.69 -5.78
C THR A 53 66.87 30.17 -5.42
N LYS A 54 66.29 31.06 -6.24
CA LYS A 54 66.18 32.50 -5.91
C LYS A 54 65.33 32.74 -4.67
N ARG A 55 64.21 32.03 -4.49
CA ARG A 55 63.39 32.10 -3.26
C ARG A 55 64.17 31.60 -2.04
N LEU A 56 64.89 30.49 -2.16
CA LEU A 56 65.73 29.93 -1.10
C LEU A 56 66.82 30.90 -0.69
N LYS A 57 67.46 31.57 -1.65
CA LYS A 57 68.46 32.61 -1.37
C LYS A 57 67.85 33.78 -0.57
N ARG A 58 66.69 34.30 -1.00
CA ARG A 58 65.96 35.34 -0.26
C ARG A 58 65.56 34.90 1.15
N HIS A 59 65.15 33.64 1.31
CA HIS A 59 64.82 33.09 2.62
C HIS A 59 66.06 32.95 3.51
N LYS A 60 67.20 32.52 2.95
CA LYS A 60 68.48 32.47 3.67
C LYS A 60 68.93 33.87 4.09
N GLU A 61 68.91 34.85 3.19
CA GLU A 61 69.23 36.26 3.49
C GLU A 61 68.30 36.82 4.59
N LYS A 62 66.99 36.51 4.52
CA LYS A 62 66.04 36.88 5.56
C LYS A 62 66.34 36.18 6.90
N LEU A 63 66.75 34.92 6.87
CA LEU A 63 67.14 34.18 8.06
C LEU A 63 68.40 34.78 8.70
N THR A 64 69.41 35.13 7.89
CA THR A 64 70.62 35.81 8.36
C THR A 64 70.29 37.16 8.99
N SER A 65 69.41 37.96 8.35
CA SER A 65 68.96 39.23 8.92
C SER A 65 68.15 39.05 10.21
N LEU A 66 67.42 37.93 10.37
CA LEU A 66 66.69 37.64 11.60
C LEU A 66 67.64 37.17 12.71
N LEU A 67 68.68 36.40 12.38
CA LEU A 67 69.73 35.99 13.33
C LEU A 67 70.58 37.19 13.80
N GLU A 68 70.88 38.13 12.91
CA GLU A 68 71.56 39.40 13.27
C GLU A 68 70.67 40.31 14.14
N ASN A 69 69.34 40.19 14.08
CA ASN A 69 68.41 40.91 14.96
C ASN A 69 68.12 40.18 16.29
N ASP A 70 68.38 38.87 16.38
CA ASP A 70 68.18 38.06 17.59
C ASP A 70 69.31 38.27 18.62
N ASP A 71 70.53 38.63 18.18
CA ASP A 71 71.64 38.97 19.10
C ASP A 71 71.43 40.32 19.83
N GLU A 72 70.47 41.15 19.42
CA GLU A 72 70.14 42.44 20.08
C GLU A 72 68.75 42.50 20.74
N THR A 73 67.91 41.45 20.66
CA THR A 73 66.57 41.52 21.29
C THR A 73 66.20 40.27 22.08
N GLY A 74 66.49 40.34 23.38
CA GLY A 74 65.88 39.47 24.39
C GLY A 74 64.36 39.41 24.22
N THR A 75 63.87 38.17 24.15
CA THR A 75 62.50 37.67 24.37
C THR A 75 61.43 38.75 24.54
N ARG A 76 60.94 39.34 23.43
CA ARG A 76 59.68 40.08 23.44
C ARG A 76 58.54 39.14 23.06
N LEU A 77 57.77 38.73 24.07
CA LEU A 77 56.38 38.31 23.90
C LEU A 77 55.68 39.32 22.97
N PRO A 78 54.85 38.89 21.99
CA PRO A 78 54.15 39.82 21.13
C PRO A 78 53.38 40.80 22.01
N SER A 79 53.66 42.08 21.85
CA SER A 79 52.93 43.14 22.55
C SER A 79 51.44 42.90 22.35
N MET A 80 50.70 42.79 23.45
CA MET A 80 49.24 42.82 23.39
C MET A 80 48.88 44.17 22.79
N ILE A 81 48.55 44.18 21.49
CA ILE A 81 47.94 45.33 20.82
C ILE A 81 46.78 45.74 21.72
N PHE A 82 46.82 46.96 22.25
CA PHE A 82 45.82 47.49 23.17
C PHE A 82 44.45 47.31 22.51
N ARG A 83 43.63 46.41 23.07
CA ARG A 83 42.39 45.96 22.45
C ARG A 83 41.27 46.86 22.91
N PRO A 84 40.45 47.42 22.01
CA PRO A 84 39.14 47.94 22.41
C PRO A 84 38.37 46.79 23.07
N ASN A 85 37.93 47.00 24.31
CA ASN A 85 37.20 46.00 25.10
C ASN A 85 35.72 45.92 24.69
N THR A 86 35.43 45.99 23.40
CA THR A 86 34.08 45.85 22.86
C THR A 86 33.71 44.37 22.83
N PRO A 87 32.61 43.94 23.48
CA PRO A 87 32.11 42.56 23.43
C PRO A 87 31.85 42.07 22.00
N SER A 88 31.92 40.75 21.77
CA SER A 88 31.52 40.11 20.51
C SER A 88 30.10 39.56 20.66
N GLU A 89 29.10 40.40 20.48
CA GLU A 89 27.69 39.98 20.53
C GLU A 89 27.16 39.71 19.12
N ALA A 90 26.39 38.63 18.97
CA ALA A 90 25.68 38.35 17.73
C ALA A 90 24.66 39.46 17.46
N ASN A 91 24.48 39.82 16.19
CA ASN A 91 23.44 40.76 15.79
C ASN A 91 22.06 40.10 16.01
N VAL A 92 21.17 40.85 16.67
CA VAL A 92 19.81 40.42 17.01
C VAL A 92 18.98 40.13 15.75
N GLU A 93 19.20 40.86 14.66
CA GLU A 93 18.50 40.70 13.40
C GLU A 93 19.12 39.63 12.49
N ASN A 94 20.44 39.42 12.58
CA ASN A 94 21.14 38.38 11.82
C ASN A 94 22.34 37.81 12.58
N SER A 95 22.15 36.63 13.18
CA SER A 95 23.17 35.97 14.00
C SER A 95 24.41 35.52 13.21
N ASP A 96 24.39 35.60 11.87
CA ASP A 96 25.55 35.35 11.02
C ASP A 96 26.66 36.42 11.19
N THR A 97 26.32 37.56 11.81
CA THR A 97 27.22 38.71 11.97
C THR A 97 27.25 39.20 13.42
N PHE A 98 28.35 39.88 13.79
CA PHE A 98 28.39 40.60 15.07
C PHE A 98 27.60 41.91 14.97
N GLN A 99 27.14 42.44 16.11
CA GLN A 99 26.48 43.74 16.20
C GLN A 99 27.29 44.87 15.55
N ALA A 100 26.58 45.91 15.10
CA ALA A 100 27.14 47.06 14.39
C ALA A 100 28.15 47.89 15.20
N SER A 101 28.20 47.71 16.52
CA SER A 101 29.20 48.31 17.42
C SER A 101 30.64 47.82 17.14
N LEU A 102 30.80 46.73 16.39
CA LEU A 102 32.09 46.17 16.00
C LEU A 102 32.40 46.44 14.51
N SER A 103 33.59 46.99 14.22
CA SER A 103 34.00 47.21 12.82
C SER A 103 34.16 45.89 12.07
N GLU A 104 33.86 45.87 10.77
CA GLU A 104 33.91 44.66 9.94
C GLU A 104 35.33 44.04 9.91
N THR A 105 36.37 44.88 9.87
CA THR A 105 37.77 44.43 9.95
C THR A 105 38.06 43.72 11.28
N SER A 106 37.54 44.26 12.39
CA SER A 106 37.69 43.64 13.71
C SER A 106 36.91 42.34 13.82
N SER A 107 35.69 42.30 13.26
CA SER A 107 34.85 41.10 13.17
C SER A 107 35.57 39.96 12.44
N ARG A 108 36.03 40.22 11.21
CA ARG A 108 36.77 39.22 10.39
C ARG A 108 38.05 38.76 11.08
N ARG A 109 38.77 39.68 11.73
CA ARG A 109 39.97 39.35 12.50
C ARG A 109 39.65 38.41 13.68
N ARG A 110 38.66 38.75 14.51
CA ARG A 110 38.24 37.92 15.67
C ARG A 110 37.80 36.53 15.21
N GLN A 111 36.97 36.43 14.17
CA GLN A 111 36.54 35.13 13.61
C GLN A 111 37.73 34.27 13.15
N LYS A 112 38.74 34.88 12.51
CA LYS A 112 39.95 34.19 12.05
C LYS A 112 40.82 33.72 13.21
N GLU A 113 41.01 34.56 14.23
CA GLU A 113 41.75 34.22 15.45
C GLU A 113 41.08 33.07 16.21
N THR A 114 39.75 33.14 16.41
CA THR A 114 38.97 32.05 17.02
C THR A 114 39.15 30.74 16.25
N LEU A 115 39.01 30.78 14.92
CA LEU A 115 39.19 29.58 14.10
C LEU A 115 40.62 29.03 14.19
N ASN A 116 41.64 29.88 14.28
CA ASN A 116 43.02 29.43 14.42
C ASN A 116 43.29 28.78 15.79
N ALA A 117 42.76 29.34 16.87
CA ALA A 117 42.85 28.74 18.19
C ALA A 117 42.15 27.37 18.23
N CYS A 118 40.94 27.27 17.64
CA CYS A 118 40.23 25.99 17.56
C CYS A 118 40.96 24.94 16.72
N LYS A 119 41.73 25.34 15.69
CA LYS A 119 42.57 24.41 14.92
C LYS A 119 43.69 23.81 15.75
N GLU A 120 44.29 24.62 16.62
CA GLU A 120 45.34 24.16 17.54
C GLU A 120 44.76 23.20 18.59
N ILE A 121 43.62 23.55 19.19
CA ILE A 121 42.95 22.74 20.21
C ILE A 121 42.46 21.39 19.65
N HIS A 122 41.82 21.39 18.48
CA HIS A 122 41.18 20.21 17.90
C HIS A 122 42.06 19.46 16.87
N GLY A 123 43.34 19.84 16.74
CA GLY A 123 44.33 19.10 15.94
C GLY A 123 44.07 19.09 14.43
N ASP A 124 43.65 20.20 13.84
CA ASP A 124 43.39 20.26 12.39
C ASP A 124 44.70 20.14 11.57
N GLN A 125 44.71 19.26 10.56
CA GLN A 125 45.83 19.11 9.64
C GLN A 125 45.91 20.29 8.64
N LYS A 126 47.12 20.61 8.16
CA LYS A 126 47.36 21.70 7.20
C LYS A 126 46.39 21.65 6.02
N GLY A 127 45.52 22.65 5.92
CA GLY A 127 44.56 22.82 4.82
C GLY A 127 43.13 22.31 5.11
N LYS A 128 42.91 21.53 6.18
CA LYS A 128 41.58 21.13 6.63
C LYS A 128 41.16 21.98 7.82
N LYS A 129 39.85 22.26 7.93
CA LYS A 129 39.25 23.03 9.05
C LYS A 129 38.10 22.30 9.74
N SER A 130 37.97 20.99 9.49
CA SER A 130 36.77 20.23 9.84
C SER A 130 36.72 19.95 11.34
N SER A 131 37.86 19.62 11.95
CA SER A 131 37.91 19.28 13.37
C SER A 131 37.71 20.52 14.23
N ALA A 132 38.26 21.67 13.83
CA ALA A 132 38.00 22.95 14.50
C ALA A 132 36.52 23.32 14.46
N LEU A 133 35.87 23.23 13.30
CA LEU A 133 34.44 23.55 13.16
C LEU A 133 33.55 22.58 13.95
N ALA A 134 33.86 21.29 13.96
CA ALA A 134 33.14 20.30 14.76
C ALA A 134 33.28 20.59 16.26
N GLY A 135 34.50 20.89 16.72
CA GLY A 135 34.76 21.25 18.11
C GLY A 135 34.03 22.53 18.55
N MET A 136 34.00 23.54 17.68
CA MET A 136 33.21 24.76 17.91
C MET A 136 31.71 24.45 18.03
N TRP A 137 31.16 23.64 17.12
CA TRP A 137 29.74 23.26 17.14
C TRP A 137 29.38 22.47 18.42
N VAL A 138 30.13 21.42 18.73
CA VAL A 138 29.89 20.58 19.93
C VAL A 138 29.99 21.41 21.20
N THR A 139 30.95 22.34 21.27
CA THR A 139 31.08 23.25 22.41
C THR A 139 29.88 24.19 22.50
N LEU A 140 29.46 24.80 21.38
CA LEU A 140 28.30 25.68 21.33
C LEU A 140 27.03 24.96 21.81
N VAL A 141 26.76 23.76 21.30
CA VAL A 141 25.58 22.97 21.66
C VAL A 141 25.57 22.59 23.14
N ASN A 142 26.71 22.16 23.70
CA ASN A 142 26.78 21.69 25.08
C ASN A 142 26.93 22.79 26.13
N LYS A 143 27.30 24.01 25.73
CA LYS A 143 27.50 25.14 26.67
C LYS A 143 26.42 26.21 26.57
N SER A 144 25.56 26.16 25.57
CA SER A 144 24.46 27.10 25.40
C SER A 144 23.15 26.56 25.99
N SER A 145 22.26 27.46 26.40
CA SER A 145 20.88 27.08 26.70
C SER A 145 20.10 26.76 25.42
N THR A 146 18.98 26.04 25.54
CA THR A 146 18.09 25.74 24.42
C THR A 146 17.53 27.01 23.78
N ASP A 147 17.17 28.02 24.58
CA ASP A 147 16.65 29.30 24.08
C ASP A 147 17.71 30.07 23.30
N THR A 148 18.93 30.13 23.80
CA THR A 148 20.05 30.79 23.10
C THR A 148 20.37 30.11 21.77
N LEU A 149 20.35 28.77 21.71
CA LEU A 149 20.56 28.03 20.47
C LEU A 149 19.44 28.28 19.47
N LYS A 150 18.19 28.29 19.95
CA LYS A 150 17.02 28.60 19.13
C LYS A 150 17.16 29.99 18.52
N ASP A 151 17.52 31.00 19.31
CA ASP A 151 17.71 32.36 18.84
C ASP A 151 18.80 32.44 17.76
N PHE A 152 19.96 31.79 17.97
CA PHE A 152 21.02 31.77 16.97
C PHE A 152 20.60 31.11 15.65
N LEU A 153 19.85 30.00 15.71
CA LEU A 153 19.38 29.31 14.51
C LEU A 153 18.26 30.07 13.81
N SER A 154 17.27 30.57 14.56
CA SER A 154 16.12 31.29 14.04
C SER A 154 16.47 32.67 13.47
N ASN A 155 17.55 33.30 13.93
CA ASN A 155 17.99 34.60 13.41
C ASN A 155 19.11 34.47 12.36
N SER A 156 19.57 33.27 12.02
CA SER A 156 20.61 33.10 10.99
C SER A 156 19.99 33.13 9.59
N GLU A 157 20.39 34.11 8.78
CA GLU A 157 19.93 34.20 7.39
C GLU A 157 20.42 33.00 6.57
N LYS A 158 21.66 32.56 6.80
CA LYS A 158 22.23 31.38 6.14
C LYS A 158 21.49 30.11 6.52
N VAL A 159 21.15 29.91 7.79
CA VAL A 159 20.36 28.75 8.23
C VAL A 159 18.98 28.78 7.58
N ASN A 160 18.26 29.89 7.70
CA ASN A 160 16.88 29.98 7.23
C ASN A 160 16.73 29.98 5.71
N LYS A 161 17.64 30.62 4.96
CA LYS A 161 17.52 30.73 3.49
C LYS A 161 18.21 29.60 2.73
N LYS A 162 19.17 28.88 3.34
CA LYS A 162 19.95 27.84 2.65
C LYS A 162 19.90 26.48 3.31
N ILE A 163 20.14 26.41 4.62
CA ILE A 163 20.28 25.13 5.32
C ILE A 163 18.90 24.50 5.57
N MET A 164 17.97 25.22 6.19
CA MET A 164 16.63 24.72 6.49
C MET A 164 15.87 24.27 5.23
N PRO A 165 15.85 25.04 4.12
CA PRO A 165 15.23 24.58 2.89
C PRO A 165 15.88 23.31 2.33
N SER A 166 17.20 23.15 2.45
CA SER A 166 17.90 21.95 2.00
C SER A 166 17.55 20.74 2.86
N ILE A 167 17.51 20.87 4.19
CA ILE A 167 17.15 19.79 5.11
C ILE A 167 15.71 19.35 4.86
N VAL A 168 14.78 20.32 4.85
CA VAL A 168 13.35 20.05 4.66
C VAL A 168 13.10 19.42 3.29
N LYS A 169 13.81 19.85 2.24
CA LYS A 169 13.72 19.25 0.90
C LYS A 169 14.13 17.76 0.93
N SER A 170 15.27 17.43 1.54
CA SER A 170 15.73 16.04 1.64
C SER A 170 14.77 15.16 2.43
N GLU A 171 14.29 15.63 3.59
CA GLU A 171 13.28 14.91 4.39
C GLU A 171 11.95 14.76 3.63
N THR A 172 11.54 15.77 2.87
CA THR A 172 10.34 15.71 2.04
C THR A 172 10.47 14.68 0.91
N GLU A 173 11.63 14.58 0.26
CA GLU A 173 11.90 13.59 -0.78
C GLU A 173 11.91 12.16 -0.20
N LEU A 174 12.48 11.97 0.99
CA LEU A 174 12.43 10.70 1.72
C LEU A 174 10.98 10.33 2.07
N TYR A 175 10.22 11.26 2.65
CA TYR A 175 8.81 11.02 2.95
C TYR A 175 8.00 10.69 1.69
N GLN A 176 8.20 11.43 0.59
CA GLN A 176 7.46 11.21 -0.66
C GLN A 176 7.65 9.82 -1.26
N SER A 177 8.83 9.24 -1.05
CA SER A 177 9.17 7.87 -1.49
C SER A 177 8.88 6.80 -0.43
N GLY A 178 8.53 7.20 0.79
CA GLY A 178 8.25 6.30 1.90
C GLY A 178 6.83 5.73 1.90
N ASN A 179 6.65 4.68 2.72
CA ASN A 179 5.36 3.99 2.90
C ASN A 179 4.28 4.91 3.47
N ASP A 180 4.63 5.86 4.32
CA ASP A 180 3.67 6.80 4.91
C ASP A 180 2.95 7.65 3.85
N ASN A 181 3.67 8.05 2.80
CA ASN A 181 3.06 8.78 1.69
C ASN A 181 2.18 7.87 0.82
N ILE A 182 2.53 6.58 0.70
CA ILE A 182 1.68 5.57 0.06
C ILE A 182 0.38 5.43 0.85
N CYS A 183 0.45 5.21 2.16
CA CYS A 183 -0.71 5.12 3.04
C CYS A 183 -1.59 6.38 2.98
N ARG A 184 -0.98 7.57 3.03
CA ARG A 184 -1.69 8.86 2.88
C ARG A 184 -2.41 8.95 1.53
N SER A 185 -1.74 8.56 0.45
CA SER A 185 -2.30 8.64 -0.90
C SER A 185 -3.43 7.63 -1.12
N LEU A 186 -3.28 6.41 -0.58
CA LEU A 186 -4.33 5.39 -0.56
C LEU A 186 -5.53 5.84 0.26
N LYS A 187 -5.32 6.38 1.46
CA LYS A 187 -6.40 6.93 2.28
C LYS A 187 -7.24 7.91 1.47
N ILE A 188 -6.61 8.87 0.79
CA ILE A 188 -7.31 9.86 -0.03
C ILE A 188 -8.04 9.21 -1.21
N LEU A 189 -7.45 8.19 -1.85
CA LEU A 189 -8.10 7.47 -2.96
C LEU A 189 -9.39 6.77 -2.50
N TYR A 190 -9.45 6.27 -1.28
CA TYR A 190 -10.59 5.54 -0.72
C TYR A 190 -11.48 6.38 0.23
N GLU A 191 -11.14 7.64 0.47
CA GLU A 191 -11.85 8.51 1.40
C GLU A 191 -13.26 8.85 0.89
N GLY A 192 -14.28 8.42 1.63
CA GLY A 192 -15.68 8.59 1.22
C GLY A 192 -16.10 7.72 0.03
N GLY A 193 -15.34 6.66 -0.27
CA GLY A 193 -15.52 5.79 -1.43
C GLY A 193 -14.37 5.92 -2.44
N LEU A 194 -14.33 5.03 -3.43
CA LEU A 194 -13.25 5.02 -4.43
C LEU A 194 -13.34 6.26 -5.34
N LEU A 195 -12.37 7.16 -5.23
CA LEU A 195 -12.28 8.33 -6.11
C LEU A 195 -11.95 7.91 -7.54
N THR A 196 -12.63 8.54 -8.51
CA THR A 196 -12.29 8.36 -9.93
C THR A 196 -10.90 8.93 -10.23
N LYS A 197 -10.24 8.40 -11.27
CA LYS A 197 -8.94 8.90 -11.75
C LYS A 197 -8.92 10.43 -11.92
N GLN A 198 -10.00 11.01 -12.46
CA GLN A 198 -10.10 12.45 -12.67
C GLN A 198 -10.22 13.22 -11.35
N LYS A 199 -11.09 12.77 -10.43
CA LYS A 199 -11.27 13.37 -9.11
C LYS A 199 -9.97 13.32 -8.30
N TYR A 200 -9.33 12.16 -8.22
CA TYR A 200 -8.05 11.99 -7.53
C TYR A 200 -6.96 12.92 -8.10
N LYS A 201 -6.82 12.99 -9.43
CA LYS A 201 -5.90 13.93 -10.09
C LYS A 201 -6.23 15.40 -9.80
N SER A 202 -7.50 15.74 -9.55
CA SER A 202 -7.89 17.09 -9.14
C SER A 202 -7.46 17.39 -7.70
N VAL A 203 -7.64 16.43 -6.78
CA VAL A 203 -7.20 16.56 -5.38
C VAL A 203 -5.68 16.76 -5.31
N CYS A 204 -4.89 15.95 -6.04
CA CYS A 204 -3.44 16.12 -6.12
C CYS A 204 -3.03 17.54 -6.57
N ARG A 205 -3.78 18.15 -7.50
CA ARG A 205 -3.53 19.52 -7.99
C ARG A 205 -3.93 20.58 -6.96
N ASN A 206 -5.04 20.38 -6.25
CA ASN A 206 -5.54 21.35 -5.27
C ASN A 206 -4.69 21.39 -3.99
N ILE A 207 -4.12 20.27 -3.57
CA ILE A 207 -3.15 20.21 -2.45
C ILE A 207 -1.87 21.00 -2.78
N LEU A 208 -1.53 21.14 -4.06
CA LEU A 208 -0.44 21.99 -4.52
C LEU A 208 -0.81 23.47 -4.55
N ALA A 209 -2.10 23.81 -4.69
CA ALA A 209 -2.59 25.17 -4.89
C ALA A 209 -2.96 25.91 -3.59
N THR A 210 -3.09 25.20 -2.46
CA THR A 210 -3.61 25.75 -1.19
C THR A 210 -2.59 26.54 -0.36
N VAL A 211 -1.37 26.75 -0.86
CA VAL A 211 -0.36 27.57 -0.17
C VAL A 211 -0.08 28.83 -0.98
N PRO A 212 -0.40 30.02 -0.44
CA PRO A 212 -0.02 31.27 -1.08
C PRO A 212 1.51 31.39 -1.09
N ASN A 213 2.11 31.52 -2.28
CA ASN A 213 3.42 32.06 -2.69
C ASN A 213 4.52 32.31 -1.60
N SER A 214 4.61 31.48 -0.57
CA SER A 214 5.70 31.46 0.39
C SER A 214 6.64 30.37 -0.08
N SER A 215 7.68 30.80 -0.79
CA SER A 215 8.65 30.00 -1.52
C SER A 215 9.48 28.99 -0.71
N ASN A 216 9.10 28.70 0.55
CA ASN A 216 9.89 27.89 1.48
C ASN A 216 9.13 26.76 2.20
N VAL A 217 7.82 26.56 1.95
CA VAL A 217 7.08 25.42 2.56
C VAL A 217 7.02 24.27 1.57
N PHE A 218 7.91 23.28 1.73
CA PHE A 218 7.89 22.05 0.94
C PHE A 218 6.74 21.17 1.39
N ASN A 219 5.63 21.18 0.63
CA ASN A 219 4.56 20.24 0.86
C ASN A 219 4.83 18.90 0.15
N PRO A 220 4.78 17.77 0.87
CA PRO A 220 4.91 16.46 0.25
C PRO A 220 3.81 16.21 -0.78
N LYS A 221 4.21 15.87 -2.00
CA LYS A 221 3.29 15.50 -3.07
C LYS A 221 2.68 14.13 -2.80
N LEU A 222 1.37 14.00 -3.02
CA LEU A 222 0.73 12.70 -3.12
C LEU A 222 1.31 11.91 -4.30
N LEU A 223 1.27 10.59 -4.18
CA LEU A 223 1.59 9.73 -5.32
C LEU A 223 0.62 9.98 -6.47
N TYR A 224 1.16 9.90 -7.69
CA TYR A 224 0.35 9.95 -8.90
C TYR A 224 -0.55 8.72 -8.97
N TYR A 225 -1.74 8.91 -9.53
CA TYR A 225 -2.76 7.85 -9.65
C TYR A 225 -2.18 6.56 -10.23
N ASP A 226 -1.42 6.64 -11.33
CA ASP A 226 -0.91 5.45 -12.01
C ASP A 226 0.12 4.69 -11.14
N ASN A 227 0.88 5.39 -10.28
CA ASN A 227 1.79 4.77 -9.33
C ASN A 227 1.04 4.08 -8.18
N ILE A 228 -0.06 4.68 -7.71
CA ILE A 228 -0.92 4.09 -6.67
C ILE A 228 -1.60 2.84 -7.22
N ILE A 229 -2.13 2.91 -8.45
CA ILE A 229 -2.73 1.73 -9.09
C ILE A 229 -1.67 0.65 -9.32
N ALA A 230 -0.44 1.01 -9.70
CA ALA A 230 0.65 0.04 -9.81
C ALA A 230 0.98 -0.61 -8.45
N PHE A 231 1.04 0.19 -7.38
CA PHE A 231 1.20 -0.32 -6.02
C PHE A 231 0.05 -1.25 -5.62
N ILE A 232 -1.20 -0.83 -5.80
CA ILE A 232 -2.39 -1.65 -5.54
C ILE A 232 -2.33 -2.94 -6.34
N LYS A 233 -1.98 -2.91 -7.62
CA LYS A 233 -1.85 -4.13 -8.44
C LYS A 233 -0.73 -5.04 -7.94
N SER A 234 0.40 -4.48 -7.51
CA SER A 234 1.48 -5.27 -6.92
C SER A 234 1.09 -5.89 -5.58
N ALA A 235 0.28 -5.19 -4.78
CA ALA A 235 -0.28 -5.69 -3.53
C ALA A 235 -1.44 -6.67 -3.76
N ASN A 236 -2.26 -6.48 -4.80
CA ASN A 236 -3.42 -7.31 -5.13
C ASN A 236 -3.05 -8.71 -5.64
N ASN A 237 -1.76 -8.99 -5.89
CA ASN A 237 -1.28 -10.38 -5.99
C ASN A 237 -1.50 -11.17 -4.68
N VAL A 238 -1.86 -10.52 -3.58
CA VAL A 238 -2.24 -11.15 -2.31
C VAL A 238 -3.66 -11.76 -2.36
N ASP A 239 -4.56 -11.26 -3.22
CA ASP A 239 -6.00 -11.51 -3.08
C ASP A 239 -6.62 -12.50 -4.10
N ASN A 240 -5.80 -13.12 -4.97
CA ASN A 240 -6.19 -14.22 -5.87
C ASN A 240 -7.59 -14.01 -6.53
N ILE A 241 -7.84 -12.79 -7.04
CA ILE A 241 -9.10 -12.47 -7.72
C ILE A 241 -9.18 -13.29 -9.01
N ARG A 242 -10.28 -14.02 -9.17
CA ARG A 242 -10.54 -14.91 -10.31
C ARG A 242 -11.65 -14.37 -11.19
N ASP A 243 -11.55 -14.70 -12.47
CA ASP A 243 -12.60 -14.41 -13.44
C ASP A 243 -13.80 -15.33 -13.19
N PHE A 244 -14.97 -14.73 -13.01
CA PHE A 244 -16.21 -15.45 -12.71
C PHE A 244 -16.69 -16.26 -13.93
N SER A 245 -16.66 -15.64 -15.10
CA SER A 245 -17.14 -16.20 -16.37
C SER A 245 -16.39 -17.49 -16.70
N ALA A 246 -15.07 -17.45 -16.58
CA ALA A 246 -14.18 -18.57 -16.89
C ALA A 246 -14.54 -19.84 -16.13
N GLU A 247 -15.07 -19.78 -14.91
CA GLU A 247 -15.33 -20.97 -14.08
C GLU A 247 -16.80 -21.38 -14.07
N PHE A 248 -17.72 -20.42 -14.01
CA PHE A 248 -19.14 -20.73 -13.78
C PHE A 248 -19.99 -20.68 -15.06
N CYS A 249 -19.42 -20.30 -16.20
CA CYS A 249 -20.12 -20.21 -17.49
C CYS A 249 -19.66 -21.25 -18.54
N GLN A 250 -18.91 -22.29 -18.16
CA GLN A 250 -18.27 -23.19 -19.14
C GLN A 250 -19.22 -24.12 -19.91
N GLU A 251 -20.42 -24.41 -19.40
CA GLU A 251 -21.34 -25.40 -20.00
C GLU A 251 -22.45 -24.78 -20.87
N TYR A 252 -22.36 -23.49 -21.20
CA TYR A 252 -23.33 -22.91 -22.13
C TYR A 252 -23.01 -23.38 -23.55
N ASP A 253 -23.96 -24.09 -24.16
CA ASP A 253 -24.07 -24.06 -25.62
C ASP A 253 -24.11 -22.58 -26.03
N LYS A 254 -23.39 -22.24 -27.11
CA LYS A 254 -22.95 -20.91 -27.58
C LYS A 254 -24.02 -19.79 -27.71
N LEU A 255 -25.23 -19.98 -27.20
CA LEU A 255 -26.40 -19.11 -27.27
C LEU A 255 -26.68 -18.33 -25.97
N GLU A 256 -26.10 -18.69 -24.82
CA GLU A 256 -26.23 -17.90 -23.57
C GLU A 256 -25.02 -16.97 -23.35
N GLU A 257 -25.29 -15.71 -23.00
CA GLU A 257 -24.31 -14.62 -22.88
C GLU A 257 -23.33 -14.93 -21.73
N GLN A 258 -22.02 -14.86 -21.99
CA GLN A 258 -21.02 -14.95 -20.92
C GLN A 258 -21.29 -13.86 -19.89
N VAL A 259 -21.39 -14.23 -18.61
CA VAL A 259 -21.66 -13.27 -17.52
C VAL A 259 -20.35 -12.67 -17.02
N PRO A 260 -20.08 -11.37 -17.28
CA PRO A 260 -18.90 -10.71 -16.74
C PRO A 260 -18.98 -10.63 -15.22
N GLY A 261 -17.88 -10.95 -14.55
CA GLY A 261 -17.82 -10.87 -13.10
C GLY A 261 -16.45 -11.23 -12.55
N SER A 262 -16.29 -11.10 -11.24
CA SER A 262 -15.07 -11.51 -10.55
C SER A 262 -15.40 -11.99 -9.14
N TYR A 263 -14.58 -12.89 -8.63
CA TYR A 263 -14.74 -13.40 -7.27
C TYR A 263 -13.38 -13.63 -6.61
N ARG A 264 -13.39 -13.73 -5.27
CA ARG A 264 -12.22 -14.06 -4.45
C ARG A 264 -12.35 -15.48 -3.92
N GLU A 265 -11.23 -16.18 -3.82
CA GLU A 265 -11.19 -17.48 -3.14
C GLU A 265 -11.44 -17.32 -1.64
N LEU A 266 -12.55 -17.87 -1.16
CA LEU A 266 -13.05 -17.65 0.19
C LEU A 266 -11.99 -17.94 1.26
N GLY A 267 -11.36 -19.11 1.21
CA GLY A 267 -10.39 -19.53 2.23
C GLY A 267 -9.19 -18.59 2.35
N ASN A 268 -8.62 -18.15 1.22
CA ASN A 268 -7.50 -17.20 1.23
C ASN A 268 -7.95 -15.84 1.75
N PHE A 269 -9.13 -15.40 1.32
CA PHE A 269 -9.65 -14.09 1.69
C PHE A 269 -9.96 -13.99 3.19
N LEU A 270 -10.53 -15.04 3.78
CA LEU A 270 -10.78 -15.10 5.23
C LEU A 270 -9.50 -15.03 6.07
N VAL A 271 -8.41 -15.64 5.60
CA VAL A 271 -7.10 -15.58 6.27
C VAL A 271 -6.55 -14.16 6.27
N VAL A 272 -6.65 -13.45 5.14
CA VAL A 272 -6.23 -12.04 5.03
C VAL A 272 -7.06 -11.14 5.95
N LEU A 273 -8.39 -11.32 5.95
CA LEU A 273 -9.28 -10.55 6.83
C LEU A 273 -9.01 -10.86 8.31
N ALA A 274 -8.80 -12.12 8.67
CA ALA A 274 -8.45 -12.51 10.04
C ALA A 274 -7.15 -11.85 10.50
N GLU A 275 -6.10 -11.85 9.65
CA GLU A 275 -4.84 -11.15 9.98
C GLU A 275 -5.08 -9.67 10.23
N LEU A 276 -5.85 -9.00 9.37
CA LEU A 276 -6.22 -7.59 9.54
C LEU A 276 -6.91 -7.35 10.89
N TYR A 277 -7.94 -8.12 11.21
CA TYR A 277 -8.71 -7.94 12.44
C TYR A 277 -7.91 -8.28 13.70
N ILE A 278 -6.99 -9.25 13.65
CA ILE A 278 -6.05 -9.52 14.75
C ILE A 278 -5.15 -8.31 14.98
N VAL A 279 -4.57 -7.74 13.92
CA VAL A 279 -3.71 -6.55 14.04
C VAL A 279 -4.49 -5.37 14.62
N VAL A 280 -5.72 -5.14 14.17
CA VAL A 280 -6.59 -4.08 14.69
C VAL A 280 -6.87 -4.29 16.17
N ASP A 281 -7.31 -5.49 16.56
CA ASP A 281 -7.63 -5.84 17.95
C ASP A 281 -6.41 -5.72 18.88
N GLN A 282 -5.22 -6.13 18.43
CA GLN A 282 -3.97 -5.98 19.19
C GLN A 282 -3.49 -4.53 19.32
N THR A 283 -3.79 -3.67 18.34
CA THR A 283 -3.33 -2.28 18.31
C THR A 283 -4.22 -1.36 19.16
N LEU A 284 -5.50 -1.70 19.29
CA LEU A 284 -6.45 -0.92 20.06
C LEU A 284 -6.32 -1.20 21.56
N LEU A 285 -6.45 -0.15 22.38
CA LEU A 285 -6.39 -0.26 23.85
C LEU A 285 -7.65 -0.90 24.46
N THR A 286 -8.73 -1.00 23.67
CA THR A 286 -10.01 -1.59 24.06
C THR A 286 -10.29 -2.80 23.17
N PRO A 287 -10.83 -3.90 23.72
CA PRO A 287 -11.22 -5.07 22.92
C PRO A 287 -12.11 -4.65 21.76
N PHE A 288 -11.66 -4.97 20.54
CA PHE A 288 -12.39 -4.66 19.32
C PHE A 288 -13.30 -5.82 18.91
N LEU A 289 -12.86 -7.05 19.19
CA LEU A 289 -13.57 -8.27 18.82
C LEU A 289 -14.40 -8.84 19.98
N HIS A 290 -15.64 -9.20 19.67
CA HIS A 290 -16.53 -10.00 20.52
C HIS A 290 -16.32 -11.48 20.23
N HIS A 291 -16.17 -12.29 21.28
CA HIS A 291 -15.90 -13.73 21.15
C HIS A 291 -17.12 -14.63 21.31
N PHE A 292 -18.28 -14.10 21.72
CA PHE A 292 -19.54 -14.86 21.87
C PHE A 292 -19.43 -16.15 22.71
N GLY A 293 -18.54 -16.16 23.71
CA GLY A 293 -18.27 -17.35 24.54
C GLY A 293 -17.36 -18.40 23.88
N SER A 294 -16.94 -18.18 22.64
CA SER A 294 -15.95 -19.01 21.94
C SER A 294 -14.51 -18.65 22.33
N THR A 295 -13.56 -19.46 21.87
CA THR A 295 -12.13 -19.17 22.02
C THR A 295 -11.75 -17.86 21.32
N PRO A 296 -10.71 -17.15 21.81
CA PRO A 296 -10.18 -15.97 21.14
C PRO A 296 -9.93 -16.23 19.64
N TYR A 297 -10.25 -15.25 18.81
CA TYR A 297 -10.11 -15.31 17.35
C TYR A 297 -10.83 -16.48 16.65
N HIS A 298 -11.89 -17.00 17.26
CA HIS A 298 -12.95 -17.68 16.51
C HIS A 298 -13.82 -16.63 15.82
N PHE A 299 -13.72 -16.54 14.49
CA PHE A 299 -14.50 -15.60 13.70
C PHE A 299 -15.83 -16.21 13.26
N ARG A 300 -16.93 -15.53 13.60
CA ARG A 300 -18.27 -15.79 13.07
C ARG A 300 -18.49 -14.87 11.87
N ILE A 301 -18.83 -15.46 10.74
CA ILE A 301 -18.90 -14.78 9.45
C ILE A 301 -20.36 -14.71 9.01
N ALA A 302 -20.85 -13.51 8.73
CA ALA A 302 -22.05 -13.33 7.95
C ALA A 302 -21.71 -13.43 6.46
N LEU A 303 -22.44 -14.27 5.75
CA LEU A 303 -22.38 -14.37 4.30
C LEU A 303 -23.77 -14.12 3.73
N GLY A 304 -23.87 -13.22 2.76
CA GLY A 304 -25.12 -12.89 2.10
C GLY A 304 -24.91 -12.50 0.65
N ALA A 305 -25.96 -12.61 -0.16
CA ALA A 305 -25.99 -12.03 -1.49
C ALA A 305 -27.11 -11.00 -1.58
N ASP A 306 -26.90 -9.99 -2.40
CA ASP A 306 -27.89 -8.96 -2.67
C ASP A 306 -27.81 -8.53 -4.14
N GLY A 307 -28.94 -8.05 -4.64
CA GLY A 307 -29.05 -7.40 -5.93
C GLY A 307 -28.33 -6.06 -5.89
N ALA A 308 -27.29 -5.91 -6.71
CA ALA A 308 -26.61 -4.64 -6.89
C ALA A 308 -27.34 -3.83 -7.98
N PRO A 309 -27.70 -2.55 -7.74
CA PRO A 309 -28.36 -1.69 -8.72
C PRO A 309 -27.41 -1.23 -9.84
N PHE A 310 -26.37 -2.00 -10.12
CA PHE A 310 -25.27 -1.66 -11.01
C PHE A 310 -25.01 -2.84 -11.95
N GLY A 311 -25.57 -2.81 -13.15
CA GLY A 311 -25.40 -3.89 -14.13
C GLY A 311 -26.05 -3.54 -15.46
N LYS A 312 -25.80 -4.36 -16.49
CA LYS A 312 -26.63 -4.34 -17.69
C LYS A 312 -28.01 -4.84 -17.25
N ASP A 313 -29.06 -4.07 -17.57
CA ASP A 313 -30.46 -4.40 -17.27
C ASP A 313 -30.83 -4.49 -15.78
N ASP A 314 -30.07 -3.83 -14.88
CA ASP A 314 -30.34 -3.77 -13.42
C ASP A 314 -30.35 -5.12 -12.68
N GLU A 315 -29.68 -6.15 -13.21
CA GLU A 315 -29.70 -7.51 -12.66
C GLU A 315 -28.41 -7.96 -11.96
N ALA A 316 -27.43 -7.10 -11.68
CA ALA A 316 -26.18 -7.60 -11.09
C ALA A 316 -26.37 -8.14 -9.67
N THR A 317 -25.55 -9.14 -9.30
CA THR A 317 -25.56 -9.76 -7.98
C THR A 317 -24.19 -9.63 -7.33
N ALA A 318 -24.18 -9.31 -6.03
CA ALA A 318 -22.99 -9.27 -5.21
C ALA A 318 -23.12 -10.22 -4.01
N TRP A 319 -22.05 -10.95 -3.69
CA TRP A 319 -21.90 -11.67 -2.43
C TRP A 319 -20.96 -10.91 -1.51
N LEU A 320 -21.38 -10.74 -0.26
CA LEU A 320 -20.69 -9.98 0.77
C LEU A 320 -20.34 -10.86 1.96
N ILE A 321 -19.23 -10.53 2.60
CA ILE A 321 -18.74 -11.16 3.83
C ILE A 321 -18.51 -10.11 4.89
N SER A 322 -18.93 -10.41 6.12
CA SER A 322 -18.74 -9.54 7.28
C SER A 322 -18.41 -10.37 8.52
N PHE A 323 -17.50 -9.89 9.37
CA PHE A 323 -17.17 -10.58 10.62
C PHE A 323 -18.10 -10.10 11.73
N LEU A 324 -19.00 -10.95 12.22
CA LEU A 324 -19.95 -10.61 13.28
C LEU A 324 -19.25 -10.23 14.59
N ASN A 325 -18.00 -10.67 14.77
CA ASN A 325 -17.17 -10.35 15.94
C ASN A 325 -16.95 -8.84 16.14
N VAL A 326 -17.08 -8.01 15.11
CA VAL A 326 -16.92 -6.55 15.28
C VAL A 326 -18.14 -5.88 15.93
N GLY A 327 -19.17 -6.67 16.26
CA GLY A 327 -20.36 -6.20 16.96
C GLY A 327 -21.09 -5.13 16.15
N LYS A 328 -21.36 -3.97 16.77
CA LYS A 328 -22.06 -2.85 16.13
C LYS A 328 -21.37 -2.32 14.86
N HIS A 329 -20.06 -2.55 14.71
CA HIS A 329 -19.32 -2.10 13.54
C HIS A 329 -19.73 -2.85 12.26
N VAL A 330 -20.42 -3.99 12.36
CA VAL A 330 -20.88 -4.75 11.18
C VAL A 330 -21.86 -3.96 10.31
N GLN A 331 -22.53 -2.96 10.90
CA GLN A 331 -23.42 -2.04 10.19
C GLN A 331 -22.66 -1.00 9.35
N SER A 332 -21.35 -0.90 9.52
CA SER A 332 -20.48 -0.02 8.75
C SER A 332 -20.17 -0.62 7.39
N GLN A 333 -20.27 0.18 6.32
CA GLN A 333 -19.81 -0.19 4.99
C GLN A 333 -18.32 -0.60 4.94
N ASN A 334 -17.52 -0.22 5.95
CA ASN A 334 -16.09 -0.57 6.02
C ASN A 334 -15.84 -2.01 6.49
N ASP A 335 -16.86 -2.67 7.05
CA ASP A 335 -16.78 -4.03 7.61
C ASP A 335 -17.62 -5.04 6.78
N ASN A 336 -18.05 -4.63 5.57
CA ASN A 336 -18.75 -5.46 4.60
C ASN A 336 -17.90 -5.57 3.34
N PHE A 337 -17.41 -6.79 3.06
CA PHE A 337 -16.40 -7.03 2.03
C PHE A 337 -16.96 -7.77 0.82
N LEU A 338 -16.65 -7.28 -0.39
CA LEU A 338 -17.06 -7.92 -1.63
C LEU A 338 -16.28 -9.22 -1.87
N LEU A 339 -16.99 -10.35 -1.82
CA LEU A 339 -16.47 -11.68 -2.12
C LEU A 339 -16.64 -12.01 -3.60
N CYS A 340 -17.81 -11.76 -4.17
CA CYS A 340 -18.14 -12.01 -5.58
C CYS A 340 -19.03 -10.90 -6.11
N GLY A 341 -18.86 -10.54 -7.38
CA GLY A 341 -19.76 -9.66 -8.11
C GLY A 341 -19.87 -10.11 -9.55
N ALA A 342 -21.08 -10.24 -10.06
CA ALA A 342 -21.33 -10.68 -11.42
C ALA A 342 -22.57 -9.99 -12.00
N ASN A 343 -22.53 -9.74 -13.30
CA ASN A 343 -23.58 -9.05 -14.01
C ASN A 343 -24.71 -10.00 -14.46
N CYS A 344 -25.33 -10.70 -13.49
CA CYS A 344 -26.52 -11.50 -13.69
C CYS A 344 -27.32 -11.65 -12.39
N SER A 345 -28.60 -11.98 -12.53
CA SER A 345 -29.49 -12.09 -11.38
C SER A 345 -29.09 -13.23 -10.43
N GLU A 346 -29.54 -13.12 -9.18
CA GLU A 346 -29.29 -14.11 -8.13
C GLU A 346 -29.78 -15.52 -8.51
N THR A 347 -30.79 -15.57 -9.38
CA THR A 347 -31.41 -16.80 -9.85
C THR A 347 -30.69 -17.44 -11.03
N HIS A 348 -29.76 -16.72 -11.66
CA HIS A 348 -28.99 -17.20 -12.81
C HIS A 348 -28.21 -18.46 -12.47
N ILE A 349 -28.15 -19.44 -13.39
CA ILE A 349 -27.52 -20.74 -13.12
C ILE A 349 -26.03 -20.60 -12.76
N SER A 350 -25.31 -19.62 -13.31
CA SER A 350 -23.94 -19.29 -12.87
C SER A 350 -23.86 -18.89 -11.40
N MET A 351 -24.80 -18.08 -10.87
CA MET A 351 -24.84 -17.74 -9.44
C MET A 351 -25.14 -18.97 -8.59
N GLN A 352 -26.02 -19.87 -9.05
CA GLN A 352 -26.28 -21.12 -8.35
C GLN A 352 -25.04 -22.02 -8.30
N ARG A 353 -24.26 -22.10 -9.39
CA ARG A 353 -22.99 -22.84 -9.42
C ARG A 353 -21.98 -22.25 -8.42
N TYR A 354 -21.88 -20.92 -8.37
CA TYR A 354 -21.03 -20.25 -7.38
C TYR A 354 -21.47 -20.53 -5.95
N ALA A 355 -22.77 -20.46 -5.66
CA ALA A 355 -23.32 -20.82 -4.36
C ALA A 355 -22.96 -22.26 -3.94
N ARG A 356 -23.04 -23.23 -4.86
CA ARG A 356 -22.61 -24.63 -4.60
C ARG A 356 -21.10 -24.74 -4.32
N LYS A 357 -20.26 -23.96 -5.01
CA LYS A 357 -18.82 -23.88 -4.69
C LYS A 357 -18.62 -23.36 -3.26
N LEU A 358 -19.33 -22.30 -2.87
CA LEU A 358 -19.24 -21.75 -1.52
C LEU A 358 -19.61 -22.77 -0.44
N VAL A 359 -20.64 -23.60 -0.66
CA VAL A 359 -20.97 -24.70 0.27
C VAL A 359 -19.78 -25.62 0.49
N SER A 360 -19.08 -25.98 -0.58
CA SER A 360 -17.92 -26.86 -0.54
C SER A 360 -16.74 -26.18 0.18
N ASP A 361 -16.48 -24.91 -0.15
CA ASP A 361 -15.42 -24.11 0.48
C ASP A 361 -15.67 -23.98 1.99
N ILE A 362 -16.88 -23.62 2.40
CA ILE A 362 -17.26 -23.42 3.81
C ILE A 362 -17.14 -24.73 4.59
N THR A 363 -17.66 -25.83 4.04
CA THR A 363 -17.56 -27.15 4.66
C THR A 363 -16.11 -27.57 4.91
N TYR A 364 -15.20 -27.18 4.01
CA TYR A 364 -13.77 -27.40 4.19
C TYR A 364 -13.19 -26.49 5.27
N ILE A 365 -13.47 -25.18 5.18
CA ILE A 365 -12.93 -24.13 6.05
C ILE A 365 -13.32 -24.34 7.51
N GLU A 366 -14.58 -24.64 7.82
CA GLU A 366 -15.07 -24.83 9.19
C GLU A 366 -14.42 -26.02 9.90
N LYS A 367 -13.86 -26.98 9.16
CA LYS A 367 -13.13 -28.13 9.70
C LYS A 367 -11.66 -27.82 9.99
N GLN A 368 -11.14 -26.71 9.45
CA GLN A 368 -9.74 -26.36 9.60
C GLN A 368 -9.49 -25.55 10.88
N THR A 369 -8.23 -25.53 11.30
CA THR A 369 -7.71 -24.55 12.24
C THR A 369 -6.47 -23.92 11.60
N TYR A 370 -6.48 -22.61 11.48
CA TYR A 370 -5.43 -21.85 10.81
C TYR A 370 -4.49 -21.24 11.84
N LYS A 371 -3.18 -21.22 11.57
CA LYS A 371 -2.23 -20.45 12.38
C LYS A 371 -1.96 -19.11 11.74
N ILE A 372 -2.37 -18.02 12.40
CA ILE A 372 -2.16 -16.64 11.92
C ILE A 372 -1.55 -15.83 13.07
N LYS A 373 -0.40 -15.19 12.83
CA LYS A 373 0.35 -14.40 13.86
C LYS A 373 0.58 -15.16 15.19
N GLY A 374 0.67 -16.48 15.15
CA GLY A 374 0.86 -17.33 16.32
C GLY A 374 -0.43 -17.76 17.04
N PHE A 375 -1.60 -17.27 16.61
CA PHE A 375 -2.91 -17.66 17.14
C PHE A 375 -3.53 -18.79 16.32
N ASP A 376 -4.31 -19.63 16.99
CA ASP A 376 -5.14 -20.65 16.35
C ASP A 376 -6.51 -20.03 16.03
N ILE A 377 -6.85 -20.03 14.74
CA ILE A 377 -8.00 -19.34 14.17
C ILE A 377 -9.00 -20.36 13.64
N LYS A 378 -10.28 -20.11 13.92
CA LYS A 378 -11.40 -20.89 13.40
C LYS A 378 -12.44 -19.97 12.81
N PHE A 379 -13.19 -20.50 11.85
CA PHE A 379 -14.26 -19.80 11.17
C PHE A 379 -15.55 -20.60 11.31
N THR A 380 -16.66 -19.88 11.49
CA THR A 380 -18.02 -20.44 11.40
C THR A 380 -18.87 -19.48 10.60
N VAL A 381 -19.72 -19.99 9.72
CA VAL A 381 -20.57 -19.18 8.86
C VAL A 381 -22.00 -19.16 9.38
N ASP A 382 -22.56 -17.96 9.42
CA ASP A 382 -23.94 -17.64 9.68
C ASP A 382 -24.52 -17.02 8.39
N LEU A 383 -25.78 -17.33 8.05
CA LEU A 383 -26.45 -16.80 6.86
C LEU A 383 -27.59 -15.85 7.25
N PRO A 384 -27.30 -14.60 7.63
CA PRO A 384 -28.34 -13.58 7.70
C PRO A 384 -28.86 -13.37 6.27
N SER A 385 -30.14 -13.61 6.05
CA SER A 385 -30.68 -13.64 4.71
C SER A 385 -32.08 -13.08 4.67
N ASP A 386 -32.40 -12.50 3.52
CA ASP A 386 -33.75 -12.09 3.25
C ASP A 386 -34.65 -13.31 2.94
N MET A 387 -35.95 -13.21 3.24
CA MET A 387 -36.88 -14.33 3.07
C MET A 387 -36.97 -14.85 1.62
N LYS A 388 -36.95 -13.97 0.63
CA LYS A 388 -37.10 -14.33 -0.78
C LYS A 388 -35.87 -15.07 -1.25
N TRP A 389 -34.69 -14.53 -0.94
CA TRP A 389 -33.42 -15.15 -1.29
C TRP A 389 -33.24 -16.51 -0.63
N LEU A 390 -33.51 -16.59 0.69
CA LEU A 390 -33.37 -17.86 1.42
C LEU A 390 -34.34 -18.92 0.91
N SER A 391 -35.58 -18.53 0.58
CA SER A 391 -36.55 -19.46 -0.02
C SER A 391 -36.04 -20.02 -1.35
N PHE A 392 -35.51 -19.16 -2.23
CA PHE A 392 -34.96 -19.59 -3.51
C PHE A 392 -33.75 -20.52 -3.33
N MET A 393 -32.77 -20.10 -2.54
CA MET A 393 -31.56 -20.88 -2.26
C MET A 393 -31.86 -22.19 -1.51
N GLY A 394 -32.95 -22.23 -0.74
CA GLY A 394 -33.47 -23.41 -0.06
C GLY A 394 -34.24 -24.38 -0.96
N GLY A 395 -34.47 -24.04 -2.24
CA GLY A 395 -35.31 -24.87 -3.13
C GLY A 395 -36.79 -24.86 -2.70
N GLU A 396 -37.21 -23.80 -2.04
CA GLU A 396 -38.54 -23.66 -1.45
C GLU A 396 -39.50 -22.88 -2.37
N LEU A 397 -40.79 -23.01 -2.09
CA LEU A 397 -41.82 -22.14 -2.64
C LEU A 397 -41.58 -20.68 -2.25
N ASN A 398 -42.18 -19.75 -2.98
CA ASN A 398 -42.10 -18.33 -2.63
C ASN A 398 -42.88 -18.00 -1.34
N ASN A 399 -42.71 -16.78 -0.84
CA ASN A 399 -43.35 -16.26 0.36
C ASN A 399 -44.88 -16.11 0.27
N ALA A 400 -45.51 -16.35 -0.88
CA ALA A 400 -46.96 -16.39 -1.02
C ALA A 400 -47.55 -17.79 -0.75
N ALA A 401 -46.71 -18.79 -0.49
CA ALA A 401 -47.14 -20.14 -0.16
C ALA A 401 -47.86 -20.22 1.19
N TYR A 402 -48.57 -21.33 1.42
CA TYR A 402 -49.29 -21.57 2.68
C TYR A 402 -48.35 -21.55 3.90
N TYR A 403 -47.17 -22.14 3.77
CA TYR A 403 -46.03 -21.94 4.67
C TYR A 403 -45.14 -20.85 4.07
N PHE A 404 -45.22 -19.62 4.60
CA PHE A 404 -44.60 -18.44 3.98
C PHE A 404 -43.22 -18.09 4.55
N SER A 405 -42.85 -18.60 5.74
CA SER A 405 -41.55 -18.34 6.37
C SER A 405 -40.49 -19.41 6.04
N PRO A 406 -39.31 -19.04 5.51
CA PRO A 406 -38.23 -20.00 5.22
C PRO A 406 -37.44 -20.35 6.49
N PHE A 407 -37.74 -19.68 7.62
CA PHE A 407 -37.09 -19.88 8.90
C PHE A 407 -37.78 -20.90 9.78
N GLY A 408 -39.02 -21.30 9.47
CA GLY A 408 -39.76 -22.31 10.20
C GLY A 408 -41.17 -22.54 9.68
N ASP A 409 -41.87 -23.51 10.27
CA ASP A 409 -43.20 -24.02 9.87
C ASP A 409 -44.38 -23.07 10.16
N VAL A 410 -44.14 -21.76 10.12
CA VAL A 410 -45.17 -20.72 10.19
C VAL A 410 -46.05 -20.78 8.96
N ASN A 411 -47.37 -20.86 9.16
CA ASN A 411 -48.36 -20.99 8.11
C ASN A 411 -49.59 -20.11 8.32
N ASN A 412 -50.46 -20.06 7.32
CA ASN A 412 -51.65 -19.22 7.35
C ASN A 412 -52.62 -19.50 8.50
N ASP A 413 -52.63 -20.71 9.05
CA ASP A 413 -53.56 -21.08 10.11
C ASP A 413 -53.01 -20.72 11.50
N ASN A 414 -51.69 -20.74 11.68
CA ASN A 414 -51.04 -20.47 12.96
C ASN A 414 -50.30 -19.13 13.06
N LYS A 415 -50.17 -18.35 11.98
CA LYS A 415 -49.43 -17.07 11.97
C LYS A 415 -49.93 -16.00 12.95
N MET A 416 -51.18 -16.10 13.38
CA MET A 416 -51.79 -15.16 14.33
C MET A 416 -51.65 -15.60 15.80
N ALA A 417 -50.87 -16.65 16.07
CA ALA A 417 -50.65 -17.14 17.42
C ALA A 417 -49.96 -16.06 18.29
N SER A 418 -50.69 -15.53 19.28
CA SER A 418 -50.15 -14.61 20.27
C SER A 418 -49.13 -15.31 21.17
N ASN A 419 -47.96 -14.70 21.39
CA ASN A 419 -46.84 -15.27 22.14
C ASN A 419 -46.23 -16.53 21.52
N GLY A 420 -46.35 -16.69 20.20
CA GLY A 420 -45.69 -17.79 19.51
C GLY A 420 -44.17 -17.68 19.60
N SER A 421 -43.50 -18.82 19.75
CA SER A 421 -42.04 -18.92 19.74
C SER A 421 -41.56 -19.80 18.59
N LEU A 422 -40.47 -19.40 17.93
CA LEU A 422 -39.75 -20.22 16.96
C LEU A 422 -38.52 -20.81 17.64
N GLY A 423 -38.38 -22.14 17.62
CA GLY A 423 -37.24 -22.83 18.21
C GLY A 423 -37.30 -24.33 18.02
N GLU A 424 -36.23 -25.02 18.38
CA GLU A 424 -36.10 -26.48 18.23
C GLU A 424 -36.85 -27.26 19.32
N ASP A 425 -37.15 -26.62 20.46
CA ASP A 425 -37.84 -27.25 21.57
C ASP A 425 -39.26 -27.64 21.17
N ALA A 426 -39.70 -28.84 21.57
CA ALA A 426 -41.05 -29.33 21.28
C ALA A 426 -42.18 -28.47 21.88
N SER A 427 -41.85 -27.57 22.83
CA SER A 427 -42.79 -26.59 23.38
C SER A 427 -42.95 -25.34 22.49
N CYS A 428 -42.12 -25.17 21.47
CA CYS A 428 -42.21 -24.04 20.56
C CYS A 428 -43.45 -24.13 19.67
N THR A 429 -44.01 -22.97 19.33
CA THR A 429 -45.17 -22.86 18.45
C THR A 429 -44.80 -23.20 17.01
N TRP A 430 -43.61 -22.78 16.60
CA TRP A 430 -43.04 -23.04 15.29
C TRP A 430 -41.66 -23.66 15.43
N HIS A 431 -41.32 -24.51 14.48
CA HIS A 431 -40.06 -25.23 14.44
C HIS A 431 -39.27 -24.85 13.19
N PRO A 432 -37.94 -24.65 13.30
CA PRO A 432 -37.08 -24.47 12.15
C PRO A 432 -37.15 -25.66 11.19
N TRP A 433 -37.04 -25.37 9.90
CA TRP A 433 -36.94 -26.41 8.89
C TRP A 433 -35.55 -27.07 8.96
N VAL A 434 -35.52 -28.40 9.00
CA VAL A 434 -34.28 -29.19 9.13
C VAL A 434 -33.87 -29.79 7.79
N TYR A 435 -32.61 -29.59 7.38
CA TYR A 435 -32.08 -29.99 6.06
C TYR A 435 -32.46 -31.41 5.61
N ASN A 436 -32.30 -32.40 6.49
CA ASN A 436 -32.57 -33.80 6.13
C ASN A 436 -34.05 -34.02 5.75
N ASP A 437 -34.98 -33.29 6.36
CA ASP A 437 -36.39 -33.37 6.03
C ASP A 437 -36.72 -32.61 4.75
N ARG A 438 -36.01 -31.51 4.47
CA ARG A 438 -36.06 -30.80 3.18
C ARG A 438 -35.77 -31.75 2.02
N ILE A 439 -34.67 -32.50 2.11
CA ILE A 439 -34.25 -33.47 1.09
C ILE A 439 -35.29 -34.57 0.88
N LYS A 440 -35.77 -35.20 1.96
CA LYS A 440 -36.80 -36.24 1.87
C LYS A 440 -38.07 -35.74 1.19
N VAL A 441 -38.50 -34.51 1.47
CA VAL A 441 -39.68 -33.91 0.81
C VAL A 441 -39.39 -33.60 -0.65
N ALA A 442 -38.24 -32.99 -0.96
CA ALA A 442 -37.84 -32.66 -2.33
C ALA A 442 -37.79 -33.89 -3.25
N GLU A 443 -37.27 -35.02 -2.75
CA GLU A 443 -37.27 -36.31 -3.46
C GLU A 443 -38.71 -36.78 -3.76
N ARG A 444 -39.60 -36.74 -2.76
CA ARG A 444 -41.02 -37.11 -2.92
C ARG A 444 -41.74 -36.20 -3.91
N VAL A 445 -41.45 -34.90 -3.88
CA VAL A 445 -42.00 -33.90 -4.82
C VAL A 445 -41.50 -34.16 -6.23
N THR A 446 -40.23 -34.49 -6.41
CA THR A 446 -39.64 -34.84 -7.71
C THR A 446 -40.32 -36.07 -8.30
N LEU A 447 -40.52 -37.13 -7.50
CA LEU A 447 -41.27 -38.31 -7.91
C LEU A 447 -42.73 -37.98 -8.26
N LYS A 448 -43.37 -37.08 -7.51
CA LYS A 448 -44.73 -36.61 -7.79
C LYS A 448 -44.78 -35.85 -9.13
N LYS A 449 -43.86 -34.92 -9.37
CA LYS A 449 -43.74 -34.18 -10.64
C LYS A 449 -43.59 -35.14 -11.82
N GLY A 450 -42.68 -36.11 -11.74
CA GLY A 450 -42.52 -37.15 -12.78
C GLY A 450 -43.79 -37.95 -13.06
N LYS A 451 -44.57 -38.28 -12.02
CA LYS A 451 -45.89 -38.95 -12.17
C LYS A 451 -46.97 -38.05 -12.79
N LEU A 452 -46.85 -36.73 -12.66
CA LEU A 452 -47.80 -35.78 -13.23
C LEU A 452 -47.48 -35.46 -14.69
N GLU A 453 -46.21 -35.56 -15.11
CA GLU A 453 -45.82 -35.34 -16.51
C GLU A 453 -46.49 -36.31 -17.49
N SER A 454 -46.69 -37.55 -17.06
CA SER A 454 -47.38 -38.57 -17.88
C SER A 454 -48.91 -38.36 -17.98
N LYS A 455 -49.47 -37.43 -17.20
CA LYS A 455 -50.92 -37.14 -17.23
C LYS A 455 -51.24 -36.04 -18.23
N LYS A 456 -52.26 -36.28 -19.06
CA LYS A 456 -52.84 -35.28 -19.97
C LYS A 456 -53.75 -34.30 -19.22
N VAL A 457 -53.17 -33.46 -18.37
CA VAL A 457 -53.84 -32.34 -17.69
C VAL A 457 -53.06 -31.05 -17.95
N SER A 458 -53.69 -29.90 -17.77
CA SER A 458 -53.02 -28.60 -17.98
C SER A 458 -51.90 -28.37 -16.98
N GLU A 459 -50.89 -27.59 -17.38
CA GLU A 459 -49.76 -27.23 -16.52
C GLU A 459 -50.18 -26.52 -15.23
N ALA A 460 -51.20 -25.65 -15.30
CA ALA A 460 -51.76 -25.01 -14.12
C ALA A 460 -52.35 -26.03 -13.13
N THR A 461 -53.04 -27.06 -13.64
CA THR A 461 -53.55 -28.15 -12.80
C THR A 461 -52.43 -28.99 -12.22
N LYS A 462 -51.37 -29.31 -13.01
CA LYS A 462 -50.18 -30.00 -12.49
C LYS A 462 -49.52 -29.19 -11.36
N ARG A 463 -49.32 -27.88 -11.56
CA ARG A 463 -48.76 -26.96 -10.56
C ARG A 463 -49.57 -26.96 -9.27
N ASN A 464 -50.90 -26.82 -9.37
CA ASN A 464 -51.78 -26.86 -8.19
C ASN A 464 -51.70 -28.21 -7.45
N GLN A 465 -51.60 -29.33 -8.18
CA GLN A 465 -51.43 -30.65 -7.55
C GLN A 465 -50.07 -30.78 -6.84
N VAL A 466 -49.00 -30.19 -7.37
CA VAL A 466 -47.69 -30.14 -6.70
C VAL A 466 -47.77 -29.27 -5.44
N LEU A 467 -48.36 -28.08 -5.53
CA LEU A 467 -48.51 -27.15 -4.39
C LEU A 467 -49.33 -27.77 -3.25
N ASN A 468 -50.46 -28.40 -3.57
CA ASN A 468 -51.28 -29.09 -2.58
C ASN A 468 -50.53 -30.28 -1.96
N TYR A 469 -49.79 -31.03 -2.77
CA TYR A 469 -48.97 -32.14 -2.26
C TYR A 469 -47.90 -31.65 -1.28
N ILE A 470 -47.19 -30.57 -1.60
CA ILE A 470 -46.19 -29.97 -0.70
C ILE A 470 -46.84 -29.54 0.63
N ARG A 471 -48.02 -28.89 0.56
CA ARG A 471 -48.79 -28.50 1.75
C ARG A 471 -49.21 -29.71 2.60
N GLU A 472 -49.71 -30.78 1.99
CA GLU A 472 -50.10 -32.03 2.67
C GLU A 472 -48.92 -32.71 3.38
N GLN A 473 -47.69 -32.49 2.90
CA GLN A 473 -46.48 -32.95 3.58
C GLN A 473 -46.05 -32.06 4.75
N GLY A 474 -46.82 -31.00 5.07
CA GLY A 474 -46.46 -30.05 6.12
C GLY A 474 -45.20 -29.26 5.81
N SER A 475 -44.95 -28.96 4.53
CA SER A 475 -43.67 -28.44 4.05
C SER A 475 -43.84 -27.32 3.03
N ARG A 476 -42.73 -26.72 2.63
CA ARG A 476 -42.62 -25.75 1.53
C ARG A 476 -41.54 -26.05 0.50
N HIS A 477 -40.92 -27.22 0.60
CA HIS A 477 -39.77 -27.61 -0.22
C HIS A 477 -40.23 -28.18 -1.56
N GLU A 478 -39.74 -27.59 -2.66
CA GLU A 478 -40.09 -27.99 -4.01
C GLU A 478 -38.93 -28.70 -4.74
N SER A 479 -37.70 -28.33 -4.42
CA SER A 479 -36.46 -28.92 -4.93
C SER A 479 -35.41 -29.00 -3.83
N GLU A 480 -34.28 -29.62 -4.12
CA GLU A 480 -33.16 -29.65 -3.19
C GLU A 480 -32.58 -28.24 -2.95
N PRO A 481 -32.12 -27.93 -1.72
CA PRO A 481 -31.44 -26.67 -1.43
C PRO A 481 -30.16 -26.50 -2.26
N ILE A 482 -30.04 -25.37 -2.96
CA ILE A 482 -28.85 -24.98 -3.74
C ILE A 482 -27.65 -24.83 -2.81
N ILE A 483 -27.86 -24.24 -1.63
CA ILE A 483 -26.84 -24.04 -0.60
C ILE A 483 -26.68 -25.23 0.35
N GLY A 484 -27.25 -26.39 0.02
CA GLY A 484 -27.08 -27.64 0.77
C GLY A 484 -27.41 -27.47 2.26
N LYS A 485 -26.57 -28.04 3.13
CA LYS A 485 -26.74 -27.99 4.60
C LYS A 485 -26.63 -26.59 5.19
N LEU A 486 -26.01 -25.64 4.49
CA LEU A 486 -25.88 -24.27 5.01
C LEU A 486 -27.25 -23.59 5.17
N ILE A 487 -28.30 -24.08 4.52
CA ILE A 487 -29.66 -23.56 4.67
C ILE A 487 -30.13 -23.55 6.14
N ASP A 488 -29.63 -24.47 6.97
CA ASP A 488 -29.98 -24.54 8.40
C ASP A 488 -29.29 -23.44 9.23
N HIS A 489 -28.29 -22.75 8.67
CA HIS A 489 -27.67 -21.56 9.27
C HIS A 489 -28.40 -20.26 8.86
N GLY A 490 -29.51 -20.38 8.12
CA GLY A 490 -30.34 -19.27 7.68
C GLY A 490 -31.00 -18.57 8.86
N MET A 491 -30.73 -17.28 9.03
CA MET A 491 -31.31 -16.45 10.08
C MET A 491 -32.03 -15.26 9.48
N ALA A 492 -33.17 -14.89 10.07
CA ALA A 492 -33.93 -13.75 9.63
C ALA A 492 -33.17 -12.46 9.92
N GLU A 493 -32.93 -11.66 8.89
CA GLU A 493 -32.31 -10.35 9.05
C GLU A 493 -33.25 -9.43 9.88
N PRO A 494 -32.79 -8.85 11.01
CA PRO A 494 -33.64 -8.03 11.87
C PRO A 494 -34.28 -6.82 11.17
N LEU A 495 -33.58 -6.23 10.20
CA LEU A 495 -34.09 -5.11 9.40
C LEU A 495 -35.29 -5.52 8.56
N GLN A 496 -35.27 -6.72 7.99
CA GLN A 496 -36.38 -7.20 7.17
C GLN A 496 -37.60 -7.57 8.02
N ASN A 497 -37.40 -8.14 9.23
CA ASN A 497 -38.48 -8.37 10.17
C ASN A 497 -39.17 -7.05 10.58
N ALA A 498 -38.38 -5.99 10.81
CA ALA A 498 -38.92 -4.66 11.06
C ALA A 498 -39.68 -4.13 9.84
N ASN A 499 -39.07 -4.12 8.65
CA ASN A 499 -39.71 -3.63 7.41
C ASN A 499 -41.01 -4.36 7.08
N ASN A 500 -41.06 -5.68 7.26
CA ASN A 500 -42.27 -6.48 7.09
C ASN A 500 -43.34 -6.09 8.11
N ALA A 501 -43.00 -5.84 9.37
CA ALA A 501 -43.95 -5.39 10.38
C ALA A 501 -44.54 -4.00 10.07
N TRP A 502 -43.74 -3.07 9.55
CA TRP A 502 -44.23 -1.76 9.09
C TRP A 502 -45.16 -1.86 7.88
N GLY A 503 -44.91 -2.80 6.97
CA GLY A 503 -45.77 -3.04 5.81
C GLY A 503 -47.18 -3.54 6.14
N TYR A 504 -47.41 -4.06 7.36
CA TYR A 504 -48.73 -4.45 7.86
C TYR A 504 -49.46 -3.34 8.65
N MET A 505 -48.79 -2.20 8.92
CA MET A 505 -49.40 -1.04 9.60
C MET A 505 -49.94 0.03 8.63
N HIS A 506 -49.86 -0.23 7.33
CA HIS A 506 -50.57 0.49 6.27
C HIS A 506 -51.61 -0.44 5.64
#